data_AF-A0A9D4S2I0-F1
#
_entry.id   AF-A0A9D4S2I0-F1
#
_cell.length_a   1.000
_cell.length_b   1.000
_cell.length_c   1.000
_cell.angle_alpha   90.00
_cell.angle_beta   90.00
_cell.angle_gamma   90.00
#
_symmetry.space_group_name_H-M   'P 1'
#
loop_
_entity.id
_entity.type
_entity.pdbx_description
1 polymer ?
#
loop_
_entity_poly.entity_id
_entity_poly.type
_entity_poly.pdbx_seq_one_letter_code
_entity_poly.pdbx_strand_id
1 'polypeptide(L)' 'MVLKCGVYGCSNKADREEGLQYFRLPAIITNQGSLAEKLSTERRHQWLVKLNQNFADKNLGNLRICSEHFVTGM' A
#
# COMPACT_ATOMS: atom_id res chain seq x y z
N MET A 1 -15.42 -3.57 8.87
CA MET A 1 -14.08 -4.10 8.51
C MET A 1 -13.04 -3.16 9.10
N VAL A 2 -12.10 -3.67 9.90
CA VAL A 2 -11.04 -2.87 10.51
C VAL A 2 -9.84 -2.81 9.56
N LEU A 3 -9.22 -1.63 9.42
CA LEU A 3 -8.01 -1.48 8.61
C LEU A 3 -6.81 -2.04 9.39
N LYS A 4 -6.05 -2.94 8.77
CA LYS A 4 -4.84 -3.54 9.33
C LYS A 4 -3.67 -3.33 8.38
N CYS A 5 -2.49 -3.06 8.93
CA CYS A 5 -1.27 -2.98 8.12
C CYS A 5 -0.92 -4.35 7.49
N GLY A 6 -0.60 -4.35 6.21
CA GLY A 6 -0.20 -5.52 5.42
C GLY A 6 1.31 -5.70 5.31
N VAL A 7 2.11 -4.89 6.00
CA VAL A 7 3.57 -5.09 6.10
C VAL A 7 3.85 -6.31 6.98
N TYR A 8 4.76 -7.17 6.55
CA TYR A 8 5.16 -8.35 7.30
C TYR A 8 5.70 -7.95 8.68
N GLY A 9 5.19 -8.60 9.73
CA GLY A 9 5.56 -8.28 11.11
C GLY A 9 4.86 -7.06 11.72
N CYS A 10 4.12 -6.26 10.94
CA CYS A 10 3.34 -5.16 11.47
C CYS A 10 2.00 -5.65 12.05
N SER A 11 1.71 -5.28 13.29
CA SER A 11 0.48 -5.66 13.99
C SER A 11 -0.54 -4.51 14.12
N ASN A 12 -0.22 -3.33 13.57
CA ASN A 12 -1.01 -2.12 13.71
C ASN A 12 -2.40 -2.25 13.06
N LYS A 13 -3.39 -1.77 13.79
CA LYS A 13 -4.80 -1.76 13.38
C LYS A 13 -5.44 -0.42 13.72
N ALA A 14 -6.33 0.05 12.86
CA ALA A 14 -6.96 1.36 13.00
C ALA A 14 -7.90 1.49 14.20
N ASP A 15 -8.34 0.37 14.78
CA ASP A 15 -9.18 0.32 15.97
C ASP A 15 -8.37 0.28 17.28
N ARG A 16 -7.06 0.01 17.19
CA ARG A 16 -6.17 -0.11 18.35
C ARG A 16 -5.18 1.04 18.44
N GLU A 17 -4.62 1.44 17.31
CA GLU A 17 -3.60 2.48 17.24
C GLU A 17 -4.24 3.82 16.88
N GLU A 18 -4.17 4.78 17.81
CA GLU A 18 -4.60 6.15 17.55
C GLU A 18 -3.52 6.92 16.78
N GLY A 19 -3.93 7.85 15.92
CA GLY A 19 -3.01 8.72 15.17
C GLY A 19 -2.33 8.08 13.95
N LEU A 20 -2.51 6.79 13.70
CA LEU A 20 -2.00 6.14 12.48
C LEU A 20 -2.95 6.30 11.31
N GLN A 21 -2.38 6.65 10.15
CA GLN A 21 -3.09 6.66 8.88
C GLN A 21 -2.83 5.37 8.11
N TYR A 22 -3.82 4.90 7.34
CA TYR A 22 -3.77 3.63 6.62
C TYR A 22 -3.95 3.87 5.13
N PHE A 23 -2.86 3.75 4.39
CA PHE A 23 -2.79 4.08 2.97
C PHE A 23 -3.01 2.87 2.08
N ARG A 24 -3.61 3.09 0.91
CA ARG A 24 -3.81 2.04 -0.10
C ARG A 24 -2.56 1.89 -0.96
N LEU A 25 -2.45 0.72 -1.60
CA LEU A 25 -1.46 0.54 -2.66
C LEU A 25 -1.74 1.53 -3.81
N PRO A 26 -0.71 2.17 -4.39
CA PRO A 26 -0.88 3.04 -5.55
C PRO A 26 -1.65 2.36 -6.68
N ALA A 27 -2.64 3.06 -7.22
CA ALA A 27 -3.39 2.62 -8.39
C ALA A 27 -2.56 2.79 -9.67
N ILE A 28 -2.77 1.92 -10.64
CA ILE A 28 -2.25 2.10 -12.00
C ILE A 28 -3.21 3.03 -12.73
N ILE A 29 -2.67 4.12 -13.28
CA ILE A 29 -3.45 5.17 -13.95
C ILE A 29 -3.36 4.95 -15.46
N THR A 30 -4.43 4.42 -16.07
CA THR A 30 -4.47 4.10 -17.50
C THR A 30 -5.15 5.17 -18.36
N ASN A 31 -5.79 6.16 -17.74
CA ASN A 31 -6.61 7.17 -18.42
C ASN A 31 -5.91 8.53 -18.60
N GLN A 32 -4.64 8.67 -18.22
CA GLN A 32 -3.86 9.92 -18.30
C GLN A 32 -2.68 9.82 -19.30
N GLY A 33 -2.76 8.87 -20.24
CA GLY A 33 -1.73 8.63 -21.23
C GLY A 33 -0.64 7.65 -20.78
N SER A 34 0.21 7.26 -21.75
CA SER A 34 1.19 6.18 -21.58
C SER A 34 2.27 6.46 -20.54
N LEU A 35 2.67 7.72 -20.38
CA LEU A 35 3.67 8.11 -19.38
C LEU A 35 3.13 7.91 -17.94
N ALA A 36 1.89 8.34 -17.69
CA ALA A 36 1.25 8.19 -16.39
C ALA A 36 1.05 6.71 -16.02
N GLU A 37 0.65 5.89 -17.00
CA GLU A 37 0.52 4.44 -16.83
C GLU A 37 1.86 3.79 -16.49
N LYS A 38 2.93 4.13 -17.22
CA LYS A 38 4.27 3.60 -16.96
C LYS A 38 4.79 3.98 -15.57
N LEU A 39 4.66 5.25 -15.18
CA LEU A 39 5.12 5.74 -13.88
C LEU A 39 4.32 5.15 -12.71
N SER A 40 3.01 5.03 -12.85
CA SER A 40 2.15 4.44 -11.82
C SER A 40 2.37 2.93 -11.68
N THR A 41 2.62 2.23 -12.79
CA THR A 41 3.00 0.81 -12.79
C THR A 41 4.33 0.60 -12.08
N GLU A 42 5.35 1.39 -12.41
CA GLU A 42 6.67 1.31 -11.78
C GLU A 42 6.59 1.59 -10.28
N ARG A 43 5.85 2.63 -9.88
CA ARG A 43 5.62 2.96 -8.46
C ARG A 43 4.96 1.79 -7.73
N ARG A 44 3.92 1.19 -8.31
CA ARG A 44 3.23 0.05 -7.71
C ARG A 44 4.14 -1.17 -7.62
N HIS A 45 4.96 -1.42 -8.64
CA HIS A 45 5.94 -2.50 -8.64
C HIS A 45 6.96 -2.33 -7.51
N GLN A 46 7.55 -1.14 -7.35
CA GLN A 46 8.50 -0.85 -6.28
C GLN A 46 7.89 -1.09 -4.89
N TRP A 47 6.62 -0.74 -4.68
CA TRP A 47 5.92 -1.05 -3.44
C TRP A 47 5.81 -2.55 -3.18
N LEU A 48 5.39 -3.32 -4.19
CA LEU A 48 5.24 -4.77 -4.06
C LEU A 48 6.58 -5.45 -3.76
N VAL A 49 7.65 -5.02 -4.45
CA VAL A 49 9.03 -5.50 -4.20
C VAL A 49 9.46 -5.18 -2.77
N LYS A 50 9.23 -3.96 -2.29
CA LYS A 50 9.60 -3.55 -0.92
C LYS A 50 8.84 -4.31 0.15
N LEU A 51 7.58 -4.66 -0.10
CA LEU A 51 6.79 -5.46 0.83
C LEU A 51 7.26 -6.92 0.89
N ASN A 52 7.95 -7.40 -0.15
CA ASN A 52 8.57 -8.72 -0.25
C ASN A 52 7.70 -9.87 0.29
N GLN A 53 6.43 -9.88 -0.10
CA GLN A 53 5.43 -10.82 0.38
C GLN A 53 4.68 -11.44 -0.81
N ASN A 54 4.19 -12.67 -0.62
CA ASN A 54 3.31 -13.28 -1.59
C ASN A 54 1.90 -12.65 -1.50
N PHE A 55 1.44 -12.06 -2.60
CA PHE A 55 0.11 -11.46 -2.75
C PHE A 55 -0.83 -12.27 -3.63
N ALA A 56 -0.46 -13.49 -4.06
CA ALA A 56 -1.25 -14.30 -5.01
C ALA A 56 -2.72 -14.49 -4.59
N ASP A 57 -2.97 -14.70 -3.29
CA ASP A 57 -4.33 -14.92 -2.75
C ASP A 57 -4.94 -13.67 -2.10
N LYS A 58 -4.24 -12.53 -2.13
CA LYS A 58 -4.63 -11.31 -1.44
C LYS A 58 -5.24 -10.31 -2.41
N ASN A 59 -6.42 -9.80 -2.08
CA ASN A 59 -6.97 -8.64 -2.78
C ASN A 59 -6.11 -7.40 -2.50
N LEU A 60 -5.26 -7.03 -3.46
CA LEU A 60 -4.39 -5.85 -3.38
C LEU A 60 -5.16 -4.54 -3.14
N GLY A 61 -6.44 -4.46 -3.52
CA GLY A 61 -7.30 -3.30 -3.27
C GLY A 61 -7.64 -3.10 -1.77
N ASN A 62 -7.62 -4.19 -1.00
CA ASN A 62 -7.85 -4.15 0.45
C ASN A 62 -6.55 -4.04 1.26
N LEU A 63 -5.39 -4.14 0.61
CA LEU A 63 -4.11 -3.93 1.26
C LEU A 63 -4.03 -2.50 1.83
N ARG A 64 -3.63 -2.39 3.09
CA ARG A 64 -3.41 -1.12 3.78
C ARG A 64 -2.03 -1.11 4.41
N ILE A 65 -1.37 0.03 4.41
CA ILE A 65 -0.03 0.21 4.99
C ILE A 65 -0.08 1.41 5.92
N CYS A 66 0.35 1.23 7.18
CA CYS A 66 0.26 2.28 8.19
C CYS A 66 1.35 3.35 8.01
N SER A 67 1.07 4.57 8.46
CA SER A 67 1.92 5.77 8.34
C SER A 67 3.35 5.61 8.90
N GLU A 68 3.58 4.69 9.83
CA GLU A 68 4.92 4.41 10.38
C GLU A 68 5.92 3.86 9.36
N HIS A 69 5.46 3.30 8.24
CA HIS A 69 6.34 2.77 7.20
C HIS A 69 6.78 3.83 6.17
N PHE A 70 6.45 5.10 6.41
CA PHE A 70 6.81 6.22 5.55
C PHE A 70 7.75 7.17 6.30
N VAL A 71 8.77 7.67 5.60
CA VAL A 71 9.77 8.59 6.19
C VAL A 71 9.16 9.95 6.52
N THR A 72 8.29 10.42 5.64
CA THR A 72 7.35 11.53 5.83
C THR A 72 6.06 11.03 5.20
N GLY A 73 4.88 11.30 5.78
CA GLY A 73 3.59 10.76 5.33
C GLY A 73 3.39 10.65 3.80
N MET A 74 2.57 9.69 3.37
CA MET A 74 2.40 9.27 1.96
C MET A 74 2.22 10.41 0.96
#